data_AF-A0A511R3Y5-F1
#
_entry.id   AF-A0A511R3Y5-F1
#
_cell.length_a   1.000
_cell.length_b   1.000
_cell.length_c   1.000
_cell.angle_alpha   90.00
_cell.angle_beta   90.00
_cell.angle_gamma   90.00
#
_symmetry.space_group_name_H-M   'P 1'
#
loop_
_entity.id
_entity.type
_entity.pdbx_description
1 polymer ?
#
loop_
_entity_poly.entity_id
_entity_poly.type
_entity_poly.pdbx_seq_one_letter_code
_entity_poly.pdbx_strand_id
1 'polypeptide(L)'
;MDSRSPPALRRRGLVQLSGLALALQMTHLALAWLAVPTLMGLPQWVTWSVSGFFALLLLIVVVLKSRPVSKQTHLEPARQVFLDALWLGAACLAAIFAMRMGFELGVVLFLGLGLVGYGIAFGRLWFGLSKA
;
A
#
# COMPACT_ATOMS: atom_id res chain seq x y z
N MET A 1 19.61 6.40 -6.10
CA MET A 1 20.40 6.52 -4.85
C MET A 1 21.84 6.13 -5.15
N ASP A 2 22.79 7.03 -4.92
CA ASP A 2 24.22 6.80 -5.21
C ASP A 2 24.72 5.52 -4.52
N SER A 3 25.34 4.60 -5.26
CA SER A 3 25.95 3.35 -4.75
C SER A 3 27.12 3.58 -3.82
N ARG A 4 27.61 4.83 -3.75
CA ARG A 4 28.76 5.25 -2.96
C ARG A 4 28.40 5.81 -1.58
N SER A 5 27.12 6.02 -1.28
CA SER A 5 26.70 6.56 0.02
C SER A 5 26.75 5.48 1.11
N PRO A 6 27.20 5.83 2.34
CA PRO A 6 27.22 4.89 3.46
C PRO A 6 25.85 4.23 3.70
N PRO A 7 25.80 2.92 4.03
CA PRO A 7 24.55 2.18 4.20
C PRO A 7 23.61 2.80 5.24
N ALA A 8 24.16 3.43 6.29
CA ALA A 8 23.38 4.17 7.29
C ALA A 8 22.63 5.40 6.73
N LEU A 9 23.22 6.12 5.78
CA LEU A 9 22.59 7.28 5.11
C LEU A 9 21.51 6.82 4.13
N ARG A 10 21.76 5.73 3.39
CA ARG A 10 20.74 5.09 2.54
C ARG A 10 19.55 4.59 3.34
N ARG A 11 19.78 4.00 4.51
CA ARG A 11 18.73 3.56 5.45
C ARG A 11 17.88 4.73 5.94
N ARG A 12 18.50 5.82 6.39
CA ARG A 12 17.77 7.03 6.81
C ARG A 12 16.95 7.61 5.67
N GLY A 13 17.52 7.69 4.47
CA GLY A 13 16.80 8.17 3.28
C GLY A 13 15.59 7.30 2.91
N LEU A 14 15.72 5.97 2.95
CA LEU A 14 14.60 5.06 2.67
C LEU A 14 13.51 5.14 3.75
N VAL A 15 13.89 5.26 5.03
CA VAL A 15 12.92 5.43 6.12
C VAL A 15 12.19 6.77 5.99
N GLN A 16 12.91 7.86 5.70
CA GLN A 16 12.29 9.17 5.45
C GLN A 16 11.35 9.13 4.25
N LEU A 17 11.74 8.45 3.17
CA LEU A 17 10.91 8.30 1.98
C LEU A 17 9.68 7.42 2.26
N SER A 18 9.81 6.38 3.07
CA SER A 18 8.65 5.59 3.53
C SER A 18 7.71 6.40 4.42
N GLY A 19 8.27 7.23 5.30
CA GLY A 19 7.50 8.12 6.16
C GLY A 19 6.72 9.15 5.35
N LEU A 20 7.36 9.76 4.35
CA LEU A 20 6.71 10.70 3.44
C LEU A 20 5.63 10.03 2.58
N ALA A 21 5.93 8.85 2.02
CA ALA A 21 4.96 8.10 1.22
C ALA A 21 3.73 7.70 2.05
N LEU A 22 3.94 7.24 3.29
CA LEU A 22 2.85 6.95 4.23
C LEU A 22 2.09 8.20 4.63
N ALA A 23 2.76 9.30 4.95
CA ALA A 23 2.10 10.55 5.32
C ALA A 23 1.17 11.03 4.20
N LEU A 24 1.68 11.04 2.96
CA LEU A 24 0.88 11.37 1.79
C LEU A 24 -0.32 10.42 1.62
N GLN A 25 -0.09 9.12 1.80
CA GLN A 25 -1.15 8.12 1.70
C GLN A 25 -2.22 8.31 2.77
N MET A 26 -1.82 8.63 4.01
CA MET A 26 -2.74 8.94 5.12
C MET A 26 -3.55 10.20 4.86
N THR A 27 -2.94 11.26 4.29
CA THR A 27 -3.67 12.45 3.86
C THR A 27 -4.71 12.11 2.79
N HIS A 28 -4.34 11.28 1.81
CA HIS A 28 -5.28 10.82 0.79
C HIS A 28 -6.43 10.00 1.38
N LEU A 29 -6.15 9.13 2.34
CA LEU A 29 -7.18 8.39 3.08
C LEU A 29 -8.10 9.30 3.89
N ALA A 30 -7.56 10.32 4.55
CA ALA A 30 -8.35 11.29 5.31
C ALA A 30 -9.29 12.05 4.39
N LEU A 31 -8.80 12.49 3.22
CA LEU A 31 -9.63 13.11 2.19
C LEU A 31 -10.70 12.14 1.67
N ALA A 32 -10.35 10.89 1.39
CA ALA A 32 -11.30 9.88 0.96
C ALA A 32 -12.36 9.60 2.03
N TRP A 33 -11.98 9.57 3.30
CA TRP A 33 -12.91 9.39 4.40
C TRP A 33 -13.96 10.49 4.48
N LEU A 34 -13.55 11.74 4.23
CA LEU A 34 -14.43 12.90 4.20
C LEU A 34 -15.28 12.96 2.93
N ALA A 35 -14.72 12.55 1.79
CA ALA A 35 -15.36 12.67 0.48
C ALA A 35 -16.34 11.53 0.19
N VAL A 36 -16.09 10.31 0.69
CA VAL A 36 -16.92 9.15 0.39
C VAL A 36 -18.17 9.17 1.28
N PRO A 37 -19.37 9.36 0.70
CA PRO A 37 -20.62 9.33 1.46
C PRO A 37 -20.96 7.91 1.88
N THR A 38 -21.96 7.76 2.74
CA THR A 38 -22.52 6.44 3.06
C THR A 38 -23.22 5.87 1.82
N LEU A 39 -22.91 4.61 1.50
CA LEU A 39 -23.38 3.87 0.33
C LEU A 39 -24.17 2.62 0.74
N MET A 40 -24.73 2.63 1.95
CA MET A 40 -25.57 1.53 2.45
C MET A 40 -26.84 1.38 1.61
N GLY A 41 -27.27 0.15 1.41
CA GLY A 41 -28.46 -0.17 0.62
C GLY A 41 -28.20 -0.29 -0.90
N LEU A 42 -26.94 -0.21 -1.34
CA LEU A 42 -26.58 -0.53 -2.72
C LEU A 42 -26.89 -2.01 -3.05
N PRO A 43 -27.23 -2.33 -4.31
CA PRO A 43 -27.38 -3.71 -4.75
C PRO A 43 -26.10 -4.52 -4.51
N GLN A 44 -26.26 -5.77 -4.09
CA GLN A 44 -25.14 -6.65 -3.74
C GLN A 44 -24.11 -6.82 -4.86
N TRP A 45 -24.55 -6.82 -6.13
CA TRP A 45 -23.65 -6.89 -7.28
C TRP A 45 -22.72 -5.68 -7.39
N VAL A 46 -23.15 -4.49 -6.94
CA VAL A 46 -22.33 -3.26 -6.90
C VAL A 46 -21.26 -3.42 -5.83
N THR A 47 -21.65 -3.86 -4.63
CA THR A 47 -20.70 -4.12 -3.53
C THR A 47 -19.63 -5.12 -3.93
N TRP A 48 -20.01 -6.19 -4.64
CA TRP A 48 -19.09 -7.20 -5.16
C TRP A 48 -18.19 -6.64 -6.25
N SER A 49 -18.72 -5.82 -7.15
CA SER A 49 -17.93 -5.19 -8.23
C SER A 49 -16.88 -4.22 -7.68
N VAL A 50 -17.26 -3.39 -6.70
CA VAL A 50 -16.34 -2.46 -6.03
C VAL A 50 -15.26 -3.22 -5.26
N SER A 51 -15.65 -4.26 -4.51
CA SER A 51 -14.69 -5.10 -3.79
C SER A 51 -13.75 -5.84 -4.75
N GLY A 52 -14.29 -6.39 -5.84
CA GLY A 52 -13.51 -7.07 -6.88
C GLY A 52 -12.52 -6.13 -7.57
N PHE A 53 -12.92 -4.88 -7.84
CA PHE A 53 -12.02 -3.85 -8.36
C PHE A 53 -10.83 -3.60 -7.42
N PHE A 54 -11.07 -3.43 -6.12
CA PHE A 54 -9.97 -3.25 -5.15
C PHE A 54 -9.09 -4.48 -5.02
N ALA A 55 -9.67 -5.69 -5.05
CA ALA A 55 -8.91 -6.93 -5.05
C ALA A 55 -8.00 -7.03 -6.29
N LEU A 56 -8.51 -6.64 -7.47
CA LEU A 56 -7.73 -6.60 -8.70
C LEU A 56 -6.60 -5.56 -8.63
N LEU A 57 -6.88 -4.39 -8.06
CA LEU A 57 -5.88 -3.33 -7.87
C LEU A 57 -4.75 -3.79 -6.95
N LEU A 58 -5.08 -4.45 -5.84
CA LEU A 58 -4.10 -5.08 -4.96
C LEU A 58 -3.28 -6.13 -5.72
N LEU A 59 -3.93 -7.01 -6.50
CA LEU A 59 -3.23 -8.00 -7.31
C LEU A 59 -2.25 -7.36 -8.29
N ILE A 60 -2.63 -6.27 -8.96
CA ILE A 60 -1.75 -5.50 -9.85
C ILE A 60 -0.51 -5.00 -9.08
N VAL A 61 -0.70 -4.46 -7.87
CA VAL A 61 0.42 -4.00 -7.04
C VAL A 61 1.36 -5.16 -6.69
N VAL A 62 0.86 -6.37 -6.40
CA VAL A 62 1.69 -7.56 -6.17
C VAL A 62 2.48 -7.96 -7.41
N VAL A 63 1.83 -7.95 -8.58
CA VAL A 63 2.49 -8.24 -9.86
C VAL A 63 3.59 -7.22 -10.13
N LEU A 64 3.33 -5.93 -9.87
CA LEU A 64 4.33 -4.89 -9.99
C LEU A 64 5.49 -5.13 -9.03
N LYS A 65 5.24 -5.39 -7.74
CA LYS A 65 6.30 -5.68 -6.75
C LYS A 65 7.17 -6.88 -7.15
N SER A 66 6.59 -7.85 -7.83
CA SER A 66 7.28 -9.10 -8.23
C SER A 66 8.08 -8.97 -9.52
N ARG A 67 7.84 -7.92 -10.34
CA ARG A 67 8.59 -7.68 -11.58
C ARG A 67 9.78 -6.74 -11.30
N PRO A 68 11.03 -7.25 -11.33
CA PRO A 68 12.21 -6.39 -11.19
C PRO A 68 12.36 -5.49 -12.43
N VAL A 69 12.60 -4.20 -12.22
CA VAL A 69 12.87 -3.26 -13.33
C VAL A 69 14.35 -3.36 -13.71
N SER A 70 14.64 -4.19 -14.72
CA SER A 70 16.00 -4.47 -15.20
C SER A 70 16.79 -3.24 -15.67
N LYS A 71 16.14 -2.11 -15.97
CA LYS A 71 16.80 -0.91 -16.53
C LYS A 71 17.25 0.12 -15.48
N GLN A 72 16.79 0.04 -14.22
CA GLN A 72 17.02 1.08 -13.21
C GLN A 72 17.21 0.51 -11.79
N THR A 73 18.18 -0.38 -11.61
CA THR A 73 18.46 -1.09 -10.35
C THR A 73 18.66 -0.17 -9.14
N HIS A 74 19.14 1.07 -9.35
CA HIS A 74 19.36 2.05 -8.27
C HIS A 74 18.10 2.74 -7.73
N LEU A 75 16.96 2.62 -8.42
CA LEU A 75 15.66 3.18 -8.02
C LEU A 75 14.71 2.10 -7.46
N GLU A 76 15.07 0.83 -7.60
CA GLU A 76 14.28 -0.31 -7.16
C GLU A 76 13.87 -0.24 -5.66
N PRO A 77 14.75 0.17 -4.71
CA PRO A 77 14.36 0.28 -3.31
C PRO A 77 13.32 1.38 -3.07
N ALA A 78 13.45 2.52 -3.74
CA ALA A 78 12.49 3.61 -3.62
C ALA A 78 11.14 3.23 -4.23
N ARG A 79 11.16 2.54 -5.38
CA ARG A 79 9.96 1.99 -6.01
C ARG A 79 9.23 1.01 -5.09
N GLN A 80 9.94 0.11 -4.43
CA GLN A 80 9.34 -0.83 -3.48
C GLN A 80 8.65 -0.10 -2.33
N VAL A 81 9.29 0.91 -1.75
CA VAL A 81 8.69 1.73 -0.68
C VAL A 81 7.38 2.39 -1.14
N PHE A 82 7.35 2.96 -2.35
CA PHE A 82 6.12 3.55 -2.90
C PHE A 82 5.03 2.50 -3.16
N LEU A 83 5.39 1.32 -3.69
CA LEU A 83 4.44 0.23 -3.91
C LEU A 83 3.90 -0.36 -2.60
N ASP A 84 4.70 -0.35 -1.53
CA ASP A 84 4.29 -0.78 -0.20
C ASP A 84 3.29 0.20 0.43
N ALA A 85 3.58 1.50 0.32
CA ALA A 85 2.66 2.55 0.74
C ALA A 85 1.36 2.52 -0.08
N LEU A 86 1.45 2.30 -1.39
CA LEU A 86 0.28 2.16 -2.28
C LEU A 86 -0.54 0.93 -1.94
N TRP A 87 0.09 -0.22 -1.64
CA TRP A 87 -0.60 -1.43 -1.20
C TRP A 87 -1.43 -1.16 0.06
N LEU A 88 -0.81 -0.61 1.09
CA LEU A 88 -1.48 -0.29 2.36
C LEU A 88 -2.60 0.73 2.13
N GLY A 89 -2.31 1.76 1.35
CA GLY A 89 -3.26 2.81 1.01
C GLY A 89 -4.48 2.30 0.26
N ALA A 90 -4.29 1.48 -0.75
CA ALA A 90 -5.36 0.86 -1.52
C ALA A 90 -6.20 -0.09 -0.66
N ALA A 91 -5.56 -0.87 0.21
CA ALA A 91 -6.24 -1.78 1.12
C ALA A 91 -7.10 -1.01 2.14
N CYS A 92 -6.56 0.05 2.74
CA CYS A 92 -7.34 0.89 3.64
C CYS A 92 -8.45 1.64 2.91
N LEU A 93 -8.22 2.13 1.70
CA LEU A 93 -9.27 2.76 0.89
C LEU A 93 -10.40 1.77 0.56
N ALA A 94 -10.05 0.53 0.22
CA ALA A 94 -11.02 -0.55 0.02
C ALA A 94 -11.83 -0.82 1.30
N ALA A 95 -11.19 -0.79 2.46
CA ALA A 95 -11.87 -0.92 3.76
C ALA A 95 -12.82 0.25 4.04
N ILE A 96 -12.45 1.49 3.70
CA ILE A 96 -13.36 2.65 3.81
C ILE A 96 -14.60 2.42 2.94
N PHE A 97 -14.43 2.02 1.68
CA PHE A 97 -15.55 1.73 0.81
C PHE A 97 -16.41 0.57 1.32
N ALA A 98 -15.79 -0.52 1.78
CA ALA A 98 -16.50 -1.66 2.37
C ALA A 98 -17.35 -1.23 3.58
N MET A 99 -16.79 -0.40 4.47
CA MET A 99 -17.50 0.14 5.62
C MET A 99 -18.67 1.04 5.20
N ARG A 100 -18.45 1.93 4.23
CA ARG A 100 -19.48 2.84 3.71
C ARG A 100 -20.62 2.09 3.03
N MET A 101 -20.37 0.90 2.48
CA MET A 101 -21.38 0.02 1.88
C MET A 101 -22.05 -0.93 2.90
N GLY A 102 -21.58 -0.99 4.15
CA GLY A 102 -22.07 -1.96 5.15
C GLY A 102 -21.54 -3.38 4.97
N PHE A 103 -20.43 -3.57 4.25
CA PHE A 103 -19.81 -4.87 4.00
C PHE A 103 -18.70 -5.17 5.02
N GLU A 104 -19.08 -5.52 6.24
CA GLU A 104 -18.18 -5.72 7.39
C GLU A 104 -17.07 -6.76 7.13
N LEU A 105 -17.41 -7.87 6.45
CA LEU A 105 -16.43 -8.91 6.11
C LEU A 105 -15.34 -8.37 5.18
N GLY A 106 -15.71 -7.48 4.25
CA GLY A 106 -14.77 -6.79 3.37
C GLY A 106 -13.82 -5.85 4.14
N VAL A 107 -14.34 -5.15 5.16
CA VAL A 107 -13.51 -4.27 6.01
C VAL A 107 -12.39 -5.07 6.67
N VAL A 108 -12.73 -6.17 7.33
CA VAL A 108 -11.75 -7.02 8.02
C VAL A 108 -10.75 -7.62 7.03
N LEU A 109 -11.24 -8.11 5.88
CA LEU A 109 -10.40 -8.72 4.85
C LEU A 109 -9.38 -7.71 4.27
N PHE A 110 -9.83 -6.53 3.87
CA PHE A 110 -8.94 -5.53 3.27
C PHE A 110 -7.97 -4.94 4.29
N LEU A 111 -8.40 -4.65 5.52
CA LEU A 111 -7.47 -4.20 6.57
C LEU A 111 -6.43 -5.27 6.90
N GLY A 112 -6.85 -6.53 7.03
CA GLY A 112 -5.94 -7.66 7.26
C GLY A 112 -4.89 -7.78 6.15
N LEU A 113 -5.32 -7.76 4.89
CA LEU A 113 -4.42 -7.81 3.73
C LEU A 113 -3.46 -6.62 3.67
N GLY A 114 -3.96 -5.41 3.95
CA GLY A 114 -3.17 -4.18 4.01
C GLY A 114 -2.05 -4.28 5.04
N LEU A 115 -2.41 -4.61 6.28
CA LEU A 115 -1.47 -4.70 7.40
C LEU A 115 -0.45 -5.83 7.22
N VAL A 116 -0.89 -7.02 6.80
CA VAL A 116 0.02 -8.16 6.59
C VAL A 116 0.99 -7.87 5.44
N GLY A 117 0.49 -7.37 4.30
CA GLY A 117 1.35 -7.06 3.15
C GLY A 117 2.35 -5.95 3.43
N TYR A 118 1.93 -4.90 4.16
CA TYR A 118 2.81 -3.83 4.59
C TYR A 118 3.83 -4.29 5.65
N GLY A 119 3.39 -5.06 6.65
CA GLY A 119 4.26 -5.59 7.72
C GLY A 119 5.36 -6.49 7.18
N ILE A 120 5.03 -7.39 6.24
CA ILE A 120 6.02 -8.24 5.55
C ILE A 120 7.02 -7.38 4.77
N ALA A 121 6.55 -6.34 4.07
CA ALA A 121 7.41 -5.48 3.26
C ALA A 121 8.33 -4.61 4.12
N PHE A 122 7.81 -4.03 5.20
CA PHE A 122 8.58 -3.28 6.19
C PHE A 122 9.63 -4.19 6.86
N GLY A 123 9.26 -5.42 7.23
CA GLY A 123 10.20 -6.41 7.76
C GLY A 123 11.31 -6.75 6.77
N ARG A 124 10.98 -6.99 5.49
CA ARG A 124 11.97 -7.21 4.43
C ARG A 124 12.90 -6.02 4.24
N LEU A 125 12.37 -4.80 4.25
CA LEU A 125 13.17 -3.58 4.19
C LEU A 125 14.13 -3.51 5.39
N TRP A 126 13.64 -3.79 6.60
CA TRP A 126 14.44 -3.79 7.82
C TRP A 126 15.56 -4.83 7.83
N PHE A 127 15.27 -6.08 7.45
CA PHE A 127 16.27 -7.17 7.39
C PHE A 127 17.23 -7.04 6.21
N GLY A 128 16.75 -6.56 5.05
CA GLY A 128 17.61 -6.26 3.91
C GLY A 128 18.61 -5.14 4.20
N LEU A 129 18.24 -4.21 5.08
CA LEU A 129 19.09 -3.12 5.56
C LEU A 129 19.98 -3.50 6.77
N SER A 130 19.74 -4.62 7.44
CA SER A 130 20.60 -5.11 8.54
C SER A 130 21.72 -6.04 8.05
N LYS A 131 21.59 -6.56 6.82
CA LYS A 131 22.56 -7.48 6.19
C LYS A 131 23.47 -6.81 5.15
N ALA A 132 23.26 -5.53 4.83
CA ALA A 132 24.02 -4.74 3.85
C ALA A 132 24.80 -3.62 4.54
#